data_AF-A0A238D3D4-F1
#
_entry.id   AF-A0A238D3D4-F1
#
_cell.length_a   1.000
_cell.length_b   1.000
_cell.length_c   1.000
_cell.angle_alpha   90.00
_cell.angle_beta   90.00
_cell.angle_gamma   90.00
#
_symmetry.space_group_name_H-M   'P 1'
#
loop_
_entity.id
_entity.type
_entity.pdbx_description
1 polymer ?
#
loop_
_entity_poly.entity_id
_entity_poly.type
_entity_poly.pdbx_seq_one_letter_code
_entity_poly.pdbx_strand_id
1 'polypeptide(L)'
;MPTKRNSIGLGLLLDPSQFAAELTTLKQRPHYDGHALFIELPDRVARLFESSLVPTGQGLAIAGNGDGLLCAIVTLQAASTQVVCLVPMLNTVAKAWLFEAVETRRSMNIAVAIADKPQVIVVTSGPPVGDPESAQWGAIRKRVDEAPLGGEFVTRTLEMVALFKRLEDSPESLVPGFEVGERWAVACMPPPKTHDSDVDVRQAGRLQVPAGAVLH
;
A
#
# COMPACT_ATOMS: atom_id res chain seq x y z
N MET A 1 -18.07 22.32 11.11
CA MET A 1 -17.85 21.30 10.07
C MET A 1 -16.47 20.70 10.31
N PRO A 2 -16.32 19.37 10.49
CA PRO A 2 -15.00 18.79 10.60
C PRO A 2 -14.30 18.90 9.25
N THR A 3 -13.18 19.61 9.22
CA THR A 3 -12.30 19.71 8.05
C THR A 3 -11.71 18.34 7.76
N LYS A 4 -11.98 17.78 6.57
CA LYS A 4 -11.34 16.54 6.10
C LYS A 4 -9.82 16.69 6.23
N ARG A 5 -9.18 15.77 6.95
CA ARG A 5 -7.71 15.69 7.02
C ARG A 5 -7.25 14.66 5.99
N ASN A 6 -6.63 15.15 4.92
CA ASN A 6 -5.95 14.32 3.94
C ASN A 6 -4.45 14.42 4.17
N SER A 7 -3.79 13.27 4.32
CA SER A 7 -2.33 13.15 4.41
C SER A 7 -1.84 12.32 3.24
N ILE A 8 -0.76 12.76 2.60
CA ILE A 8 -0.09 12.02 1.52
C ILE A 8 1.28 11.57 2.02
N GLY A 9 1.63 10.31 1.77
CA GLY A 9 2.90 9.71 2.16
C GLY A 9 3.49 8.79 1.10
N LEU A 10 4.68 8.27 1.41
CA LEU A 10 5.36 7.26 0.62
C LEU A 10 5.46 5.97 1.43
N GLY A 11 5.35 4.84 0.72
CA GLY A 11 5.47 3.51 1.28
C GLY A 11 6.35 2.64 0.38
N LEU A 12 6.63 1.44 0.87
CA LEU A 12 7.43 0.46 0.16
C LEU A 12 6.59 -0.76 -0.19
N LEU A 13 6.92 -1.39 -1.31
CA LEU A 13 6.49 -2.75 -1.62
C LEU A 13 7.64 -3.69 -1.30
N LEU A 14 7.51 -4.44 -0.21
CA LEU A 14 8.54 -5.36 0.27
C LEU A 14 8.42 -6.72 -0.40
N ASP A 15 9.55 -7.26 -0.84
CA ASP A 15 9.66 -8.67 -1.16
C ASP A 15 9.61 -9.54 0.12
N PRO A 16 9.43 -10.87 0.01
CA PRO A 16 9.30 -11.74 1.18
C PRO A 16 10.50 -11.69 2.14
N SER A 17 11.71 -11.51 1.62
CA SER A 17 12.92 -11.46 2.45
C SER A 17 13.01 -10.15 3.22
N GLN A 18 12.66 -9.04 2.58
CA GLN A 18 12.58 -7.71 3.20
C GLN A 18 11.46 -7.66 4.23
N PHE A 19 10.29 -8.23 3.93
CA PHE A 19 9.19 -8.28 4.87
C PHE A 19 9.56 -9.09 6.11
N ALA A 20 10.17 -10.26 5.93
CA ALA A 20 10.68 -11.05 7.05
C ALA A 20 11.69 -10.27 7.90
N ALA A 21 12.58 -9.49 7.28
CA ALA A 21 13.56 -8.65 7.99
C ALA A 21 12.87 -7.59 8.86
N GLU A 22 11.88 -6.87 8.35
CA GLU A 22 11.11 -5.87 9.12
C GLU A 22 10.40 -6.49 10.34
N LEU A 23 9.87 -7.70 10.18
CA LEU A 23 9.18 -8.43 11.24
C LEU A 23 10.11 -8.95 12.34
N THR A 24 11.42 -9.07 12.10
CA THR A 24 12.37 -9.50 13.14
C THR A 24 12.43 -8.55 14.33
N THR A 25 11.99 -7.31 14.15
CA THR A 25 11.88 -6.28 15.19
C THR A 25 10.69 -6.51 16.13
N LEU A 26 9.74 -7.37 15.75
CA LEU A 26 8.56 -7.66 16.56
C LEU A 26 8.85 -8.66 17.68
N LYS A 27 8.30 -8.36 18.86
CA LYS A 27 8.44 -9.20 20.07
C LYS A 27 7.85 -10.59 19.88
N GLN A 28 6.73 -10.69 19.18
CA GLN A 28 6.22 -11.93 18.63
C GLN A 28 6.68 -11.95 17.18
N ARG A 29 7.31 -13.03 16.73
CA ARG A 29 7.78 -13.19 15.34
C ARG A 29 6.76 -14.04 14.57
N PRO A 30 5.59 -13.49 14.22
CA PRO A 30 4.67 -14.21 13.34
C PRO A 30 5.40 -14.50 12.02
N HIS A 31 5.24 -15.72 11.55
CA HIS A 31 5.77 -16.11 10.25
C HIS A 31 4.78 -15.64 9.19
N TYR A 32 5.09 -14.52 8.55
CA TYR A 32 4.38 -14.08 7.37
C TYR A 32 5.23 -14.37 6.14
N ASP A 33 4.64 -15.05 5.18
CA ASP A 33 5.26 -15.32 3.89
C ASP A 33 4.62 -14.42 2.82
N GLY A 34 5.41 -14.10 1.79
CA GLY A 34 4.96 -13.34 0.63
C GLY A 34 5.28 -11.85 0.70
N HIS A 35 4.87 -11.13 -0.33
CA HIS A 35 5.08 -9.68 -0.42
C HIS A 35 4.16 -8.91 0.53
N ALA A 36 4.60 -7.72 0.96
CA ALA A 36 3.79 -6.84 1.80
C ALA A 36 3.92 -5.38 1.38
N LEU A 37 2.87 -4.60 1.61
CA LEU A 37 2.94 -3.15 1.56
C LEU A 37 3.44 -2.66 2.92
N PHE A 38 4.48 -1.84 2.93
CA PHE A 38 5.03 -1.23 4.13
C PHE A 38 4.76 0.27 4.12
N ILE A 39 4.05 0.75 5.12
CA ILE A 39 3.64 2.15 5.23
C ILE A 39 3.92 2.66 6.64
N GLU A 40 4.08 3.97 6.78
CA GLU A 40 4.19 4.60 8.09
C GLU A 40 2.88 5.34 8.42
N LEU A 41 2.35 5.13 9.63
CA LEU A 41 1.17 5.81 10.13
C LEU A 41 1.37 6.28 11.57
N PRO A 42 0.67 7.35 12.02
CA PRO A 42 0.65 7.71 13.42
C PRO A 42 0.03 6.60 14.29
N ASP A 43 0.50 6.45 15.53
CA ASP A 43 0.01 5.44 16.50
C ASP A 43 -1.51 5.44 16.64
N ARG A 44 -2.12 6.64 16.69
CA ARG A 44 -3.58 6.79 16.80
C ARG A 44 -4.35 6.18 15.62
N VAL A 45 -3.75 6.16 14.43
CA VAL A 45 -4.35 5.63 13.21
C VAL A 45 -4.13 4.12 13.16
N ALA A 46 -2.89 3.67 13.41
CA ALA A 46 -2.52 2.26 13.44
C ALA A 46 -3.42 1.46 14.41
N ARG A 47 -3.64 1.98 15.62
CA ARG A 47 -4.47 1.34 16.65
C ARG A 47 -5.93 1.13 16.25
N LEU A 48 -6.48 1.93 15.33
CA LEU A 48 -7.85 1.72 14.85
C LEU A 48 -7.98 0.40 14.10
N PHE A 49 -6.94 0.00 13.37
CA PHE A 49 -6.90 -1.24 12.60
C PHE A 49 -6.56 -2.48 13.45
N GLU A 50 -5.98 -2.30 14.64
CA GLU A 50 -5.75 -3.39 15.60
C GLU A 50 -6.98 -3.72 16.46
N SER A 51 -7.91 -2.77 16.59
CA SER A 51 -9.05 -2.92 17.49
C SER A 51 -10.16 -3.76 16.88
N SER A 52 -10.47 -4.90 17.49
CA SER A 52 -11.61 -5.74 17.10
C SER A 52 -12.99 -5.11 17.34
N LEU A 53 -13.03 -4.01 18.10
CA LEU A 53 -14.25 -3.26 18.39
C LEU A 53 -14.55 -2.20 17.34
N VAL A 54 -13.58 -1.86 16.49
CA VAL A 54 -13.74 -0.87 15.44
C VAL A 54 -14.19 -1.59 14.17
N PRO A 55 -15.31 -1.18 13.54
CA PRO A 55 -15.73 -1.79 12.30
C PRO A 55 -14.73 -1.45 11.19
N THR A 56 -14.25 -2.49 10.50
CA THR A 56 -13.27 -2.36 9.43
C THR A 56 -13.85 -2.79 8.09
N GLY A 57 -13.32 -2.21 7.02
CA GLY A 57 -13.66 -2.52 5.64
C GLY A 57 -12.39 -2.47 4.79
N GLN A 58 -12.39 -3.23 3.70
CA GLN A 58 -11.23 -3.34 2.83
C GLN A 58 -11.67 -3.54 1.37
N GLY A 59 -10.83 -3.10 0.44
CA GLY A 59 -11.10 -3.22 -0.98
C GLY A 59 -9.83 -3.14 -1.81
N LEU A 60 -9.90 -3.77 -2.98
CA LEU A 60 -8.90 -3.66 -4.03
C LEU A 60 -9.60 -3.15 -5.29
N ALA A 61 -9.05 -2.11 -5.90
CA ALA A 61 -9.47 -1.64 -7.21
C ALA A 61 -8.26 -1.54 -8.14
N ILE A 62 -8.44 -1.81 -9.43
CA ILE A 62 -7.43 -1.54 -10.45
C ILE A 62 -7.87 -0.29 -11.23
N ALA A 63 -7.14 0.79 -11.03
CA ALA A 63 -7.35 2.03 -11.77
C ALA A 63 -6.36 2.17 -12.92
N GLY A 64 -6.81 2.78 -14.00
CA GLY A 64 -5.97 3.17 -15.13
C GLY A 64 -6.27 4.60 -15.55
N ASN A 65 -5.25 5.28 -16.09
CA ASN A 65 -5.44 6.50 -16.90
C ASN A 65 -5.31 6.12 -18.37
N GLY A 66 -6.43 5.79 -19.03
CA GLY A 66 -6.40 5.36 -20.44
C GLY A 66 -5.40 4.22 -20.69
N ASP A 67 -4.46 4.45 -21.60
CA ASP A 67 -3.37 3.54 -22.00
C ASP A 67 -2.08 3.71 -21.17
N GLY A 68 -2.09 4.61 -20.18
CA GLY A 68 -0.92 5.03 -19.42
C GLY A 68 -0.59 4.13 -18.23
N LEU A 69 -0.76 4.65 -17.01
CA LEU A 69 -0.41 3.96 -15.77
C LEU A 69 -1.56 3.11 -15.24
N LEU A 70 -1.29 1.82 -15.03
CA LEU A 70 -2.13 0.96 -14.19
C LEU A 70 -1.65 1.01 -12.75
N CYS A 71 -2.60 1.14 -11.83
CA CYS A 71 -2.34 1.20 -10.40
C CYS A 71 -3.34 0.32 -9.65
N ALA A 72 -2.83 -0.56 -8.79
CA ALA A 72 -3.65 -1.22 -7.81
C ALA A 72 -3.86 -0.28 -6.63
N ILE A 73 -5.10 -0.12 -6.20
CA ILE A 73 -5.51 0.73 -5.10
C ILE A 73 -6.04 -0.19 -4.01
N VAL A 74 -5.27 -0.33 -2.94
CA VAL A 74 -5.69 -1.03 -1.74
C VAL A 74 -6.28 -0.01 -0.79
N THR A 75 -7.52 -0.20 -0.40
CA THR A 75 -8.19 0.67 0.56
C THR A 75 -8.49 -0.13 1.81
N LEU A 76 -8.04 0.38 2.96
CA LEU A 76 -8.44 -0.07 4.29
C LEU A 76 -9.23 1.05 4.95
N GLN A 77 -10.30 0.72 5.67
CA GLN A 77 -11.06 1.69 6.43
C GLN A 77 -11.38 1.13 7.81
N ALA A 78 -11.19 1.95 8.84
CA ALA A 78 -11.57 1.67 10.21
C ALA A 78 -12.42 2.86 10.70
N ALA A 79 -13.72 2.61 10.93
CA ALA A 79 -14.71 3.66 11.16
C ALA A 79 -14.62 4.77 10.10
N SER A 80 -14.34 6.02 10.51
CA SER A 80 -14.23 7.19 9.63
C SER A 80 -12.81 7.47 9.12
N THR A 81 -11.85 6.60 9.41
CA THR A 81 -10.46 6.74 9.00
C THR A 81 -10.13 5.76 7.88
N GLN A 82 -9.65 6.27 6.76
CA GLN A 82 -9.32 5.49 5.58
C GLN A 82 -7.82 5.57 5.25
N VAL A 83 -7.22 4.45 4.91
CA VAL A 83 -5.85 4.33 4.42
C VAL A 83 -5.92 3.77 2.99
N VAL A 84 -5.28 4.44 2.05
CA VAL A 84 -5.30 4.12 0.63
C VAL A 84 -3.86 3.94 0.15
N CYS A 85 -3.48 2.72 -0.19
CA CYS A 85 -2.18 2.41 -0.77
C CYS A 85 -2.30 2.31 -2.29
N LEU A 86 -1.54 3.13 -3.00
CA LEU A 86 -1.44 3.12 -4.45
C LEU A 86 -0.18 2.36 -4.84
N VAL A 87 -0.33 1.28 -5.59
CA VAL A 87 0.78 0.45 -6.08
C VAL A 87 0.82 0.56 -7.60
N PRO A 88 1.74 1.35 -8.17
CA PRO A 88 1.92 1.43 -9.62
C PRO A 88 2.40 0.09 -10.18
N MET A 89 1.72 -0.44 -11.20
CA MET A 89 2.06 -1.72 -11.87
C MET A 89 3.24 -1.56 -12.85
N LEU A 90 4.29 -0.86 -12.41
CA LEU A 90 5.43 -0.43 -13.23
C LEU A 90 6.60 -1.43 -13.24
N ASN A 91 6.56 -2.44 -12.38
CA ASN A 91 7.65 -3.38 -12.17
C ASN A 91 7.13 -4.78 -11.86
N THR A 92 8.01 -5.78 -11.96
CA THR A 92 7.69 -7.19 -11.74
C THR A 92 7.30 -7.49 -10.29
N VAL A 93 7.88 -6.79 -9.31
CA VAL A 93 7.55 -6.99 -7.88
C VAL A 93 6.10 -6.59 -7.61
N ALA A 94 5.65 -5.46 -8.17
CA ALA A 94 4.27 -4.99 -8.06
C ALA A 94 3.26 -5.97 -8.69
N LYS A 95 3.58 -6.50 -9.87
CA LYS A 95 2.74 -7.53 -10.51
C LYS A 95 2.73 -8.82 -9.70
N ALA A 96 3.90 -9.28 -9.24
CA ALA A 96 4.04 -10.49 -8.43
C ALA A 96 3.28 -10.39 -7.11
N TRP A 97 3.38 -9.27 -6.41
CA TRP A 97 2.60 -9.00 -5.19
C TRP A 97 1.10 -9.08 -5.45
N LEU A 98 0.61 -8.43 -6.51
CA LEU A 98 -0.82 -8.41 -6.82
C LEU A 98 -1.34 -9.83 -7.12
N PHE A 99 -0.62 -10.60 -7.94
CA PHE A 99 -1.01 -11.96 -8.29
C PHE A 99 -0.88 -12.91 -7.10
N GLU A 100 0.19 -12.78 -6.31
CA GLU A 100 0.34 -13.55 -5.07
C GLU A 100 -0.84 -13.28 -4.12
N ALA A 101 -1.21 -12.02 -3.92
CA ALA A 101 -2.28 -11.65 -3.00
C ALA A 101 -3.65 -12.20 -3.42
N VAL A 102 -3.94 -12.21 -4.73
CA VAL A 102 -5.23 -12.66 -5.27
C VAL A 102 -5.29 -14.17 -5.47
N GLU A 103 -4.29 -14.74 -6.16
CA GLU A 103 -4.34 -16.12 -6.66
C GLU A 103 -3.82 -17.13 -5.63
N THR A 104 -2.77 -16.77 -4.87
CA THR A 104 -2.09 -17.70 -3.97
C THR A 104 -2.53 -17.52 -2.52
N ARG A 105 -2.46 -16.30 -1.99
CA ARG A 105 -2.64 -16.02 -0.56
C ARG A 105 -4.10 -15.75 -0.20
N ARG A 106 -4.88 -15.24 -1.15
CA ARG A 106 -6.26 -14.74 -0.93
C ARG A 106 -6.32 -13.76 0.24
N SER A 107 -5.28 -12.94 0.36
CA SER A 107 -5.11 -11.91 1.39
C SER A 107 -4.02 -10.93 0.96
N MET A 108 -4.07 -9.71 1.49
CA MET A 108 -3.01 -8.71 1.36
C MET A 108 -2.45 -8.42 2.75
N ASN A 109 -1.13 -8.39 2.86
CA ASN A 109 -0.46 -7.97 4.08
C ASN A 109 -0.01 -6.52 3.95
N ILE A 110 -0.40 -5.71 4.94
CA ILE A 110 0.05 -4.33 5.09
C ILE A 110 0.78 -4.22 6.42
N ALA A 111 2.09 -4.05 6.35
CA ALA A 111 2.95 -3.75 7.47
C ALA A 111 2.91 -2.24 7.74
N VAL A 112 2.53 -1.85 8.95
CA VAL A 112 2.43 -0.45 9.37
C VAL A 112 3.48 -0.17 10.42
N ALA A 113 4.48 0.62 10.07
CA ALA A 113 5.40 1.23 11.03
C ALA A 113 4.72 2.39 11.76
N ILE A 114 4.96 2.49 13.07
CA ILE A 114 4.44 3.58 13.89
C ILE A 114 5.49 4.68 13.95
N ALA A 115 5.21 5.86 13.37
CA ALA A 115 6.19 6.94 13.18
C ALA A 115 7.03 7.29 14.43
N ASP A 116 6.44 7.22 15.63
CA ASP A 116 7.08 7.62 16.88
C ASP A 116 7.49 6.44 17.78
N LYS A 117 7.41 5.19 17.29
CA LYS A 117 7.68 3.99 18.09
C LYS A 117 8.44 2.94 17.29
N PRO A 118 9.38 2.19 17.91
CA PRO A 118 10.01 1.03 17.28
C PRO A 118 9.03 -0.16 17.30
N GLN A 119 7.90 -0.01 16.63
CA GLN A 119 6.83 -0.97 16.57
C GLN A 119 6.27 -1.00 15.16
N VAL A 120 6.08 -2.23 14.66
CA VAL A 120 5.34 -2.51 13.43
C VAL A 120 4.09 -3.30 13.82
N ILE A 121 3.00 -3.09 13.09
CA ILE A 121 1.81 -3.94 13.16
C ILE A 121 1.55 -4.50 11.77
N VAL A 122 0.95 -5.68 11.67
CA VAL A 122 0.56 -6.25 10.39
C VAL A 122 -0.95 -6.31 10.32
N VAL A 123 -1.50 -5.60 9.35
CA VAL A 123 -2.92 -5.65 8.99
C VAL A 123 -3.04 -6.62 7.83
N THR A 124 -3.59 -7.80 8.10
CA THR A 124 -3.91 -8.80 7.07
C THR A 124 -5.35 -8.61 6.63
N SER A 125 -5.51 -8.38 5.33
CA SER A 125 -6.82 -8.26 4.72
C SER A 125 -7.43 -9.65 4.44
N GLY A 126 -8.75 -9.75 4.44
CA GLY A 126 -9.47 -10.85 3.78
C GLY A 126 -9.23 -10.89 2.26
N PRO A 127 -9.91 -11.80 1.54
CA PRO A 127 -9.75 -11.98 0.10
C PRO A 127 -9.97 -10.67 -0.67
N PRO A 128 -9.00 -10.22 -1.50
CA PRO A 128 -9.13 -9.00 -2.28
C PRO A 128 -10.15 -9.11 -3.42
N VAL A 129 -10.37 -10.33 -3.92
CA VAL A 129 -11.34 -10.66 -4.97
C VAL A 129 -12.17 -11.86 -4.48
N GLY A 130 -13.48 -11.83 -4.72
CA GLY A 130 -14.38 -12.88 -4.26
C GLY A 130 -14.12 -14.24 -4.92
N ASP A 131 -13.80 -14.24 -6.22
CA ASP A 131 -13.44 -15.44 -6.98
C ASP A 131 -12.23 -15.16 -7.90
N PRO A 132 -11.03 -15.68 -7.55
CA PRO A 132 -9.83 -15.60 -8.39
C PRO A 132 -9.95 -16.34 -9.73
N GLU A 133 -10.88 -17.28 -9.90
CA GLU A 133 -11.07 -17.99 -11.17
C GLU A 133 -12.10 -17.29 -12.09
N SER A 134 -12.65 -16.17 -11.64
CA SER A 134 -13.66 -15.43 -12.39
C SER A 134 -13.10 -14.87 -13.70
N ALA A 135 -13.93 -14.82 -14.74
CA ALA A 135 -13.59 -14.18 -16.01
C ALA A 135 -13.22 -12.69 -15.82
N GLN A 136 -13.80 -12.03 -14.81
CA GLN A 136 -13.47 -10.66 -14.44
C GLN A 136 -12.01 -10.54 -13.97
N TRP A 137 -11.57 -11.41 -13.04
CA TRP A 137 -10.18 -11.43 -12.63
C TRP A 137 -9.26 -11.79 -13.80
N GLY A 138 -9.60 -12.81 -14.59
CA GLY A 138 -8.82 -13.20 -15.77
C GLY A 138 -8.56 -12.04 -16.73
N ALA A 139 -9.58 -11.19 -16.97
CA ALA A 139 -9.43 -9.99 -17.80
C ALA A 139 -8.51 -8.93 -17.15
N ILE A 140 -8.65 -8.71 -15.84
CA ILE A 140 -7.79 -7.78 -15.09
C ILE A 140 -6.34 -8.26 -15.10
N ARG A 141 -6.10 -9.53 -14.79
CA ARG A 141 -4.78 -10.14 -14.80
C ARG A 141 -4.10 -9.97 -16.14
N LYS A 142 -4.79 -10.34 -17.24
CA LYS A 142 -4.28 -10.18 -18.60
C LYS A 142 -3.88 -8.74 -18.88
N ARG A 143 -4.74 -7.77 -18.51
CA ARG A 143 -4.45 -6.34 -18.69
C ARG A 143 -3.23 -5.89 -17.88
N VAL A 144 -3.06 -6.37 -16.65
CA VAL A 144 -1.88 -6.07 -15.81
C VAL A 144 -0.61 -6.69 -16.40
N ASP A 145 -0.69 -7.92 -16.91
CA ASP A 145 0.44 -8.60 -17.54
C ASP A 145 0.91 -7.87 -18.80
N GLU A 146 -0.03 -7.48 -19.66
CA GLU A 146 0.24 -6.76 -20.92
C GLU A 146 0.67 -5.30 -20.70
N ALA A 147 0.45 -4.75 -19.50
CA ALA A 147 0.82 -3.37 -19.20
C ALA A 147 2.34 -3.17 -19.31
N PRO A 148 2.79 -2.11 -20.03
CA PRO A 148 4.21 -1.87 -20.27
C PRO A 148 4.93 -1.63 -18.95
N LEU A 149 6.07 -2.31 -18.78
CA LEU A 149 6.99 -2.05 -17.68
C LEU A 149 7.78 -0.78 -17.98
N GLY A 150 7.89 0.11 -16.99
CA GLY A 150 8.60 1.38 -17.14
C GLY A 150 7.79 2.48 -17.85
N GLY A 151 8.51 3.52 -18.27
CA GLY A 151 7.97 4.75 -18.83
C GLY A 151 8.76 5.97 -18.37
N GLU A 152 8.53 7.12 -19.00
CA GLU A 152 9.17 8.37 -18.60
C GLU A 152 8.74 8.77 -17.18
N PHE A 153 9.71 8.98 -16.30
CA PHE A 153 9.48 9.29 -14.89
C PHE A 153 8.53 10.48 -14.68
N VAL A 154 8.70 11.54 -15.46
CA VAL A 154 7.88 12.76 -15.36
C VAL A 154 6.43 12.45 -15.71
N THR A 155 6.19 11.77 -16.83
CA THR A 155 4.85 11.37 -17.26
C THR A 155 4.18 10.47 -16.22
N ARG A 156 4.88 9.46 -15.70
CA ARG A 156 4.34 8.58 -14.64
C ARG A 156 4.00 9.33 -13.35
N THR A 157 4.85 10.27 -12.96
CA THR A 157 4.62 11.10 -11.77
C THR A 157 3.36 11.95 -11.94
N LEU A 158 3.18 12.58 -13.10
CA LEU A 158 1.97 13.35 -13.42
C LEU A 158 0.71 12.47 -13.42
N GLU A 159 0.80 11.27 -13.99
CA GLU A 159 -0.29 10.30 -13.98
C GLU A 159 -0.68 9.86 -12.56
N MET A 160 0.31 9.62 -11.69
CA MET A 160 0.09 9.30 -10.27
C MET A 160 -0.57 10.47 -9.55
N VAL A 161 -0.08 11.70 -9.73
CA VAL A 161 -0.67 12.90 -9.11
C VAL A 161 -2.12 13.09 -9.57
N ALA A 162 -2.42 12.89 -10.84
CA ALA A 162 -3.79 12.94 -11.36
C ALA A 162 -4.67 11.85 -10.74
N LEU A 163 -4.14 10.64 -10.56
CA LEU A 163 -4.85 9.57 -9.87
C LEU A 163 -5.13 9.92 -8.40
N PHE A 164 -4.15 10.46 -7.67
CA PHE A 164 -4.33 10.93 -6.30
C PHE A 164 -5.46 11.95 -6.19
N LYS A 165 -5.46 12.98 -7.04
CA LYS A 165 -6.51 14.02 -7.03
C LYS A 165 -7.91 13.42 -7.23
N ARG A 166 -8.08 12.54 -8.23
CA ARG A 166 -9.37 11.87 -8.45
C ARG A 166 -9.81 11.03 -7.25
N LEU A 167 -8.86 10.35 -6.60
CA LEU A 167 -9.17 9.59 -5.41
C LEU A 167 -9.61 10.51 -4.28
N GLU A 168 -8.92 11.63 -4.06
CA GLU A 168 -9.27 12.63 -3.05
C GLU A 168 -10.67 13.22 -3.25
N ASP A 169 -11.07 13.49 -4.50
CA ASP A 169 -12.33 14.15 -4.84
C ASP A 169 -13.57 13.32 -4.50
N SER A 170 -13.46 11.99 -4.48
CA SER A 170 -14.60 11.09 -4.25
C SER A 170 -14.22 9.91 -3.32
N PRO A 171 -14.15 10.13 -1.99
CA PRO A 171 -13.96 9.04 -1.04
C PRO A 171 -15.24 8.18 -0.95
N GLU A 172 -15.16 6.94 -1.40
CA GLU A 172 -16.19 5.94 -1.14
C GLU A 172 -15.94 5.27 0.20
N SER A 173 -17.00 5.13 1.00
CA SER A 173 -16.92 4.42 2.28
C SER A 173 -17.05 2.91 2.07
N LEU A 174 -16.15 2.16 2.69
CA LEU A 174 -16.19 0.69 2.74
C LEU A 174 -16.90 0.16 3.99
N VAL A 175 -17.23 1.03 4.95
CA VAL A 175 -17.86 0.64 6.21
C VAL A 175 -19.26 1.23 6.28
N PRO A 176 -20.32 0.40 6.23
CA PRO A 176 -21.70 0.88 6.30
C PRO A 176 -21.94 1.74 7.54
N GLY A 177 -22.56 2.90 7.34
CA GLY A 177 -22.89 3.85 8.42
C GLY A 177 -21.74 4.77 8.85
N PHE A 178 -20.56 4.69 8.23
CA PHE A 178 -19.44 5.60 8.52
C PHE A 178 -19.07 6.39 7.27
N GLU A 179 -19.04 7.72 7.37
CA GLU A 179 -18.45 8.58 6.34
C GLU A 179 -16.93 8.67 6.53
N VAL A 180 -16.20 8.90 5.43
CA VAL A 180 -14.75 9.13 5.46
C VAL A 180 -14.45 10.55 5.94
N GLY A 181 -13.98 10.66 7.18
CA GLY A 181 -13.61 11.93 7.84
C GLY A 181 -12.11 12.21 7.83
N GLU A 182 -11.29 11.17 7.81
CA GLU A 182 -9.82 11.26 7.76
C GLU A 182 -9.27 10.27 6.73
N ARG A 183 -8.30 10.70 5.92
CA ARG A 183 -7.72 9.88 4.87
C ARG A 183 -6.21 9.98 4.78
N TRP A 184 -5.57 8.83 4.64
CA TRP A 184 -4.14 8.66 4.45
C TRP A 184 -3.90 8.00 3.11
N ALA A 185 -3.29 8.70 2.16
CA ALA A 185 -2.99 8.17 0.84
C ALA A 185 -1.47 7.96 0.72
N VAL A 186 -1.06 6.75 0.35
CA VAL A 186 0.35 6.34 0.34
C VAL A 186 0.71 5.77 -1.02
N ALA A 187 1.72 6.32 -1.70
CA ALA A 187 2.28 5.70 -2.89
C ALA A 187 3.32 4.65 -2.48
N CYS A 188 3.04 3.38 -2.79
CA CYS A 188 3.93 2.26 -2.48
C CYS A 188 4.75 1.88 -3.71
N MET A 189 6.07 2.05 -3.60
CA MET A 189 7.03 1.73 -4.65
C MET A 189 7.98 0.61 -4.18
N PRO A 190 8.50 -0.23 -5.09
CA PRO A 190 9.56 -1.15 -4.69
C PRO A 190 10.76 -0.35 -4.16
N PRO A 191 11.51 -0.89 -3.19
CA PRO A 191 12.73 -0.24 -2.72
C PRO A 191 13.73 -0.10 -3.88
N PRO A 192 14.56 0.95 -3.89
CA PRO A 192 15.63 1.09 -4.86
C PRO A 192 16.53 -0.15 -4.79
N LYS A 193 16.88 -0.73 -5.94
CA LYS A 193 17.80 -1.87 -6.00
C LYS A 193 19.13 -1.45 -5.38
N THR A 194 19.44 -1.96 -4.19
CA THR A 194 20.81 -1.92 -3.66
C THR A 194 21.66 -2.79 -4.58
N HIS A 195 22.55 -2.17 -5.36
CA HIS A 195 23.55 -2.91 -6.12
C HIS A 195 24.37 -3.77 -5.16
N ASP A 196 24.54 -5.05 -5.53
CA ASP A 196 25.42 -6.02 -4.89
C ASP A 196 26.73 -5.37 -4.42
N SER A 197 26.82 -5.16 -3.12
CA SER A 197 28.05 -5.08 -2.36
C SER A 197 27.66 -5.35 -0.91
N ASP A 198 28.40 -6.25 -0.27
CA ASP A 198 28.35 -6.52 1.18
C ASP A 198 28.60 -5.22 1.95
N VAL A 199 27.57 -4.41 2.08
CA VAL A 199 27.57 -3.19 2.87
C VAL A 199 26.56 -3.39 3.97
N ASP A 200 27.12 -3.59 5.16
CA ASP A 200 26.43 -3.54 6.44
C ASP A 200 25.39 -2.41 6.43
N VAL A 201 24.10 -2.78 6.46
CA VAL A 201 22.92 -1.89 6.35
C VAL A 201 22.90 -0.84 7.47
N ARG A 202 23.80 -0.95 8.45
CA ARG A 202 24.00 0.00 9.55
C ARG A 202 24.91 1.18 9.22
N GLN A 203 25.64 1.18 8.10
CA GLN A 203 26.59 2.24 7.75
C GLN A 203 26.20 3.12 6.55
N ALA A 204 25.10 2.83 5.84
CA ALA A 204 24.47 3.81 4.93
C ALA A 204 23.69 4.89 5.69
N GLY A 205 24.29 5.41 6.78
CA GLY A 205 23.78 6.56 7.50
C GLY A 205 23.90 7.82 6.64
N ARG A 206 22.78 8.56 6.58
CA ARG A 206 22.63 9.95 6.09
C ARG A 206 22.23 10.17 4.63
N LEU A 207 21.25 9.42 4.15
CA LEU A 207 20.13 10.08 3.46
C LEU A 207 18.98 10.20 4.47
N GLN A 208 19.13 11.18 5.37
CA GLN A 208 17.98 11.74 6.07
C GLN A 208 17.08 12.35 4.99
N VAL A 209 16.07 11.61 4.55
CA VAL A 209 14.84 12.27 4.13
C VAL A 209 14.20 12.69 5.45
N PRO A 210 14.19 13.99 5.81
CA PRO A 210 13.56 14.40 7.05
C PRO A 210 12.09 13.98 7.03
N ALA A 211 11.66 13.34 8.11
CA ALA A 211 10.25 13.19 8.43
C ALA A 211 9.60 14.58 8.31
N GLY A 212 8.67 14.73 7.36
CA GLY A 212 7.99 16.01 7.11
C GLY A 212 8.12 16.62 5.71
N ALA A 213 8.44 15.86 4.66
CA ALA A 213 8.21 16.32 3.29
C ALA A 213 6.70 16.28 2.96
N VAL A 214 5.94 17.23 3.52
CA VAL A 214 4.63 17.61 3.01
C VAL A 214 4.88 18.36 1.71
N LEU A 215 4.49 17.79 0.58
CA LEU A 215 4.31 18.57 -0.65
C LEU A 215 3.11 19.49 -0.42
N HIS A 216 3.38 20.79 -0.33
CA HIS A 216 2.37 21.84 -0.43
C HIS A 216 1.78 21.90 -1.83
#